data_AF-A0A365CWD8-F1
#
_entry.id   AF-A0A365CWD8-F1
#
_cell.length_a   1.000
_cell.length_b   1.000
_cell.length_c   1.000
_cell.angle_alpha   90.00
_cell.angle_beta   90.00
_cell.angle_gamma   90.00
#
_symmetry.space_group_name_H-M   'P 1'
#
loop_
_entity.id
_entity.type
_entity.pdbx_description
1 polymer ?
#
loop_
_entity_poly.entity_id
_entity_poly.type
_entity_poly.pdbx_seq_one_letter_code
_entity_poly.pdbx_strand_id
1 'polypeptide(L)'
;MEKLTIKTPSDVLSFIGHTLGFWPQESLVCITMNDNSIGATLRIDLPHQPGQELNYARTVAHYLTSDTTATSILFAVYTSETTKPGQPKPQAGAIAALTGVLAEQGITIRDGLFVGEETFSPYDGEPGTSLALPVSSTETSAINAEFIYRGSFVEPTDRITLPATGPTAAKAAAVESHMDSIKSQPAETALRHGRELWGNMLGSTDFPSDDNCHALVANLQFPAIRDRLIADIPGMDEQSPQWSRIEWAQQLLLHAYTRTSPEHAAPILTAMGLPPVL
;
A
#
# COMPACT_ATOMS: atom_id res chain seq x y z
N MET A 1 -7.38 -14.96 22.18
CA MET A 1 -7.18 -13.71 21.43
C MET A 1 -8.31 -12.77 21.80
N GLU A 2 -8.04 -11.61 22.40
CA GLU A 2 -9.10 -10.68 22.81
C GLU A 2 -9.81 -10.08 21.60
N LYS A 3 -11.13 -9.97 21.69
CA LYS A 3 -12.01 -9.46 20.65
C LYS A 3 -11.97 -7.93 20.69
N LEU A 4 -11.37 -7.31 19.67
CA LEU A 4 -11.42 -5.86 19.48
C LEU A 4 -12.85 -5.43 19.14
N THR A 5 -13.33 -4.40 19.81
CA THR A 5 -14.70 -3.88 19.62
C THR A 5 -14.62 -2.42 19.19
N ILE A 6 -15.09 -2.14 17.98
CA ILE A 6 -15.25 -0.78 17.45
C ILE A 6 -16.53 -0.18 18.04
N LYS A 7 -16.43 0.99 18.68
CA LYS A 7 -17.57 1.66 19.33
C LYS A 7 -17.78 3.08 18.86
N THR A 8 -16.74 3.73 18.38
CA THR A 8 -16.75 5.13 17.98
C THR A 8 -16.33 5.30 16.51
N PRO A 9 -16.71 6.41 15.86
CA PRO A 9 -16.15 6.77 14.56
C PRO A 9 -14.61 6.81 14.54
N SER A 10 -13.99 7.28 15.62
CA SER A 10 -12.52 7.28 15.77
C SER A 10 -11.96 5.86 15.72
N ASP A 11 -12.61 4.89 16.37
CA ASP A 11 -12.21 3.47 16.30
C ASP A 11 -12.29 2.92 14.87
N VAL A 12 -13.32 3.31 14.10
CA VAL A 12 -13.47 2.90 12.69
C VAL A 12 -12.30 3.42 11.86
N LEU A 13 -11.98 4.70 11.98
CA LEU A 13 -10.89 5.30 11.21
C LEU A 13 -9.52 4.75 11.62
N SER A 14 -9.29 4.53 12.93
CA SER A 14 -8.08 3.83 13.41
C SER A 14 -7.98 2.43 12.82
N PHE A 15 -9.08 1.66 12.81
CA PHE A 15 -9.12 0.34 12.21
C PHE A 15 -8.78 0.38 10.70
N ILE A 16 -9.35 1.34 9.95
CA ILE A 16 -9.06 1.52 8.52
C ILE A 16 -7.56 1.78 8.31
N GLY A 17 -6.99 2.75 9.02
CA GLY A 17 -5.57 3.10 8.90
C GLY A 17 -4.66 1.91 9.16
N HIS A 18 -4.90 1.16 10.25
CA HIS A 18 -4.09 -0.02 10.59
C HIS A 18 -4.31 -1.21 9.64
N THR A 19 -5.52 -1.38 9.11
CA THR A 19 -5.81 -2.46 8.16
C THR A 19 -5.14 -2.20 6.80
N LEU A 20 -5.09 -0.95 6.36
CA LEU A 20 -4.45 -0.57 5.10
C LEU A 20 -2.94 -0.35 5.24
N GLY A 21 -2.46 -0.05 6.46
CA GLY A 21 -1.07 0.31 6.73
C GLY A 21 -0.73 1.75 6.38
N PHE A 22 -1.69 2.54 5.88
CA PHE A 22 -1.53 3.94 5.57
C PHE A 22 -2.84 4.71 5.70
N TRP A 23 -2.75 6.03 5.78
CA TRP A 23 -3.92 6.92 5.77
C TRP A 23 -4.43 7.17 4.34
N PRO A 24 -5.68 6.79 4.01
CA PRO A 24 -6.19 6.92 2.64
C PRO A 24 -6.37 8.38 2.21
N GLN A 25 -6.21 8.61 0.91
CA GLN A 25 -6.51 9.89 0.25
C GLN A 25 -7.36 9.63 -1.01
N GLU A 26 -8.25 10.57 -1.34
CA GLU A 26 -9.15 10.53 -2.51
C GLU A 26 -9.75 9.14 -2.77
N SER A 27 -10.30 8.52 -1.72
CA SER A 27 -10.79 7.14 -1.77
C SER A 27 -12.07 6.90 -0.99
N LEU A 28 -12.82 5.91 -1.46
CA LEU A 28 -13.89 5.26 -0.72
C LEU A 28 -13.31 4.01 -0.05
N VAL A 29 -13.46 3.92 1.26
CA VAL A 29 -13.20 2.69 2.02
C VAL A 29 -14.53 2.11 2.45
N CYS A 30 -14.75 0.83 2.20
CA CYS A 30 -15.91 0.07 2.63
C CYS A 30 -15.48 -1.11 3.48
N ILE A 31 -16.17 -1.34 4.59
CA ILE A 31 -15.96 -2.48 5.49
C ILE A 31 -17.24 -3.29 5.47
N THR A 32 -17.18 -4.54 5.04
CA THR A 32 -18.33 -5.44 5.13
C THR A 32 -18.57 -5.88 6.57
N MET A 33 -19.83 -6.13 6.88
CA MET A 33 -20.26 -6.58 8.21
C MET A 33 -21.24 -7.74 8.09
N ASN A 34 -21.09 -8.69 9.00
CA ASN A 34 -22.08 -9.71 9.29
C ASN A 34 -22.50 -9.54 10.75
N ASP A 35 -23.71 -9.00 10.98
CA ASP A 35 -24.17 -8.52 12.29
C ASP A 35 -23.19 -7.55 12.97
N ASN A 36 -22.49 -8.04 14.00
CA ASN A 36 -21.50 -7.30 14.80
C ASN A 36 -20.07 -7.81 14.56
N SER A 37 -19.85 -8.51 13.45
CA SER A 37 -18.52 -8.95 13.02
C SER A 37 -18.09 -8.19 11.76
N ILE A 38 -16.81 -7.84 11.74
CA ILE A 38 -16.16 -7.18 10.60
C ILE A 38 -15.71 -8.25 9.61
N GLY A 39 -16.01 -8.02 8.33
CA GLY A 39 -15.56 -8.84 7.22
C GLY A 39 -14.38 -8.20 6.48
N ALA A 40 -14.49 -8.16 5.15
CA ALA A 40 -13.48 -7.60 4.26
C ALA A 40 -13.46 -6.06 4.29
N THR A 41 -12.27 -5.49 4.14
CA THR A 41 -12.05 -4.05 3.91
C THR A 41 -11.64 -3.83 2.46
N LEU A 42 -12.42 -3.02 1.74
CA LEU A 42 -12.15 -2.59 0.37
C LEU A 42 -11.77 -1.11 0.38
N ARG A 43 -10.64 -0.76 -0.22
CA ARG A 43 -10.29 0.63 -0.55
C ARG A 43 -10.25 0.78 -2.06
N ILE A 44 -10.89 1.82 -2.57
CA ILE A 44 -10.93 2.13 -3.99
C ILE A 44 -10.87 3.65 -4.19
N ASP A 45 -10.20 4.10 -5.26
CA ASP A 45 -10.14 5.53 -5.58
C ASP A 45 -11.54 6.10 -5.84
N LEU A 46 -11.74 7.39 -5.54
CA LEU A 46 -12.99 8.07 -5.85
C LEU A 46 -13.15 8.26 -7.36
N PRO A 47 -14.38 8.28 -7.90
CA PRO A 47 -14.59 8.60 -9.30
C PRO A 47 -14.25 10.07 -9.54
N HIS A 48 -13.38 10.32 -10.53
CA HIS A 48 -12.90 11.66 -10.87
C HIS A 48 -13.78 12.36 -11.91
N GLN A 49 -14.65 11.62 -12.60
CA GLN A 49 -15.47 12.12 -13.70
C GLN A 49 -16.96 11.97 -13.39
N PRO A 50 -17.76 13.05 -13.54
CA PRO A 50 -19.21 12.95 -13.40
C PRO A 50 -19.81 12.05 -14.49
N GLY A 51 -20.89 11.35 -14.16
CA GLY A 51 -21.59 10.44 -15.06
C GLY A 51 -21.10 8.98 -15.02
N GLN A 52 -20.10 8.67 -14.20
CA GLN A 52 -19.60 7.30 -14.00
C GLN A 52 -20.09 6.65 -12.70
N GLU A 53 -20.96 7.33 -11.94
CA GLU A 53 -21.37 6.95 -10.59
C GLU A 53 -21.98 5.54 -10.54
N LEU A 54 -22.83 5.19 -11.52
CA LEU A 54 -23.47 3.88 -11.56
C LEU A 54 -22.49 2.74 -11.91
N ASN A 55 -21.56 2.98 -12.84
CA ASN A 55 -20.54 1.99 -13.20
C ASN A 55 -19.56 1.78 -12.06
N TYR A 56 -19.18 2.87 -11.39
CA TYR A 56 -18.39 2.85 -10.18
C TYR A 56 -19.09 2.05 -9.08
N ALA A 57 -20.35 2.38 -8.77
CA ALA A 57 -21.17 1.69 -7.77
C ALA A 57 -21.28 0.18 -8.04
N ARG A 58 -21.53 -0.22 -9.29
CA ARG A 58 -21.55 -1.64 -9.69
C ARG A 58 -20.22 -2.34 -9.47
N THR A 59 -19.12 -1.67 -9.78
CA THR A 59 -17.77 -2.20 -9.57
C THR A 59 -17.49 -2.40 -8.08
N VAL A 60 -17.79 -1.40 -7.26
CA VAL A 60 -17.64 -1.47 -5.80
C VAL A 60 -18.51 -2.57 -5.21
N ALA A 61 -19.79 -2.63 -5.58
CA ALA A 61 -20.71 -3.67 -5.12
C ALA A 61 -20.26 -5.08 -5.54
N HIS A 62 -19.72 -5.24 -6.75
CA HIS A 62 -19.16 -6.52 -7.20
C HIS A 62 -18.02 -7.01 -6.30
N TYR A 63 -17.10 -6.13 -5.89
CA TYR A 63 -16.06 -6.49 -4.95
C TYR A 63 -16.61 -6.80 -3.55
N LEU A 64 -17.55 -5.99 -3.05
CA LEU A 64 -18.12 -6.19 -1.71
C LEU A 64 -18.93 -7.49 -1.60
N THR A 65 -19.67 -7.85 -2.65
CA THR A 65 -20.47 -9.08 -2.72
C THR A 65 -19.61 -10.35 -2.86
N SER A 66 -18.30 -10.21 -3.09
CA SER A 66 -17.37 -11.34 -3.00
C SER A 66 -17.28 -11.88 -1.56
N ASP A 67 -17.54 -11.03 -0.55
CA ASP A 67 -17.84 -11.49 0.81
C ASP A 67 -19.29 -11.95 0.89
N THR A 68 -19.51 -13.23 0.61
CA THR A 68 -20.84 -13.86 0.61
C THR A 68 -21.55 -13.86 1.98
N THR A 69 -20.85 -13.49 3.05
CA THR A 69 -21.43 -13.41 4.40
C THR A 69 -21.87 -11.99 4.77
N ALA A 70 -21.55 -11.00 3.95
CA ALA A 70 -21.86 -9.60 4.21
C ALA A 70 -23.38 -9.34 4.17
N THR A 71 -23.88 -8.71 5.23
CA THR A 71 -25.29 -8.28 5.38
C THR A 71 -25.41 -6.75 5.34
N SER A 72 -24.33 -6.07 5.71
CA SER A 72 -24.26 -4.62 5.71
C SER A 72 -22.85 -4.12 5.47
N ILE A 73 -22.72 -2.83 5.20
CA ILE A 73 -21.43 -2.15 5.09
C ILE A 73 -21.37 -0.88 5.94
N LEU A 74 -20.17 -0.56 6.38
CA LEU A 74 -19.78 0.79 6.81
C LEU A 74 -18.89 1.37 5.73
N PHE A 75 -18.98 2.68 5.49
CA PHE A 75 -18.08 3.34 4.55
C PHE A 75 -17.44 4.61 5.12
N ALA A 76 -16.31 5.00 4.53
CA ALA A 76 -15.64 6.25 4.78
C ALA A 76 -15.19 6.85 3.44
N VAL A 77 -15.57 8.10 3.18
CA VAL A 77 -15.13 8.89 2.03
C VAL A 77 -13.99 9.79 2.47
N TYR A 78 -12.79 9.54 1.95
CA TYR A 78 -11.60 10.34 2.17
C TYR A 78 -11.40 11.28 0.99
N THR A 79 -11.47 12.59 1.22
CA THR A 79 -11.26 13.59 0.16
C THR A 79 -10.84 14.94 0.73
N SER A 80 -10.04 15.70 -0.02
CA SER A 80 -9.72 17.10 0.26
C SER A 80 -10.84 18.05 -0.16
N GLU A 81 -11.91 17.57 -0.83
CA GLU A 81 -13.08 18.39 -1.14
C GLU A 81 -13.75 18.92 0.14
N THR A 82 -14.18 20.18 0.12
CA THR A 82 -14.83 20.82 1.27
C THR A 82 -16.33 20.85 1.12
N THR A 83 -17.06 20.51 2.19
CA THR A 83 -18.52 20.64 2.23
C THR A 83 -18.93 22.08 2.55
N LYS A 84 -19.74 22.70 1.69
CA LYS A 84 -20.36 24.00 1.98
C LYS A 84 -21.83 23.84 2.36
N PRO A 85 -22.37 24.66 3.30
CA PRO A 85 -23.80 24.67 3.59
C PRO A 85 -24.63 24.86 2.31
N GLY A 86 -25.67 24.03 2.13
CA GLY A 86 -26.57 24.09 0.98
C GLY A 86 -26.03 23.45 -0.31
N GLN A 87 -24.84 22.86 -0.31
CA GLN A 87 -24.33 22.05 -1.42
C GLN A 87 -24.46 20.55 -1.12
N PRO A 88 -24.64 19.70 -2.15
CA PRO A 88 -24.56 18.26 -1.98
C PRO A 88 -23.19 17.88 -1.42
N LYS A 89 -23.15 16.84 -0.58
CA LYS A 89 -21.89 16.30 -0.06
C LYS A 89 -21.01 15.80 -1.23
N PRO A 90 -19.68 15.88 -1.10
CA PRO A 90 -18.76 15.22 -2.02
C PRO A 90 -19.18 13.78 -2.25
N GLN A 91 -19.18 13.36 -3.51
CA GLN A 91 -19.50 11.98 -3.92
C GLN A 91 -20.95 11.51 -3.65
N ALA A 92 -21.89 12.42 -3.39
CA ALA A 92 -23.29 12.06 -3.09
C ALA A 92 -23.94 11.20 -4.19
N GLY A 93 -23.63 11.47 -5.48
CA GLY A 93 -24.13 10.66 -6.59
C GLY A 93 -23.59 9.23 -6.59
N ALA A 94 -22.29 9.06 -6.30
CA ALA A 94 -21.64 7.75 -6.22
C ALA A 94 -22.17 6.94 -5.04
N ILE A 95 -22.32 7.55 -3.87
CA ILE A 95 -22.88 6.90 -2.68
C ILE A 95 -24.35 6.53 -2.90
N ALA A 96 -25.17 7.42 -3.48
CA ALA A 96 -26.56 7.11 -3.78
C ALA A 96 -26.71 5.94 -4.78
N ALA A 97 -25.87 5.90 -5.82
CA ALA A 97 -25.83 4.79 -6.76
C ALA A 97 -25.39 3.48 -6.08
N LEU A 98 -24.38 3.54 -5.20
CA LEU A 98 -23.90 2.38 -4.44
C LEU A 98 -24.99 1.84 -3.51
N THR A 99 -25.70 2.70 -2.78
CA THR A 99 -26.84 2.32 -1.94
C THR A 99 -27.89 1.57 -2.75
N GLY A 100 -28.24 2.07 -3.95
CA GLY A 100 -29.20 1.41 -4.82
C GLY A 100 -28.74 0.02 -5.26
N VAL A 101 -27.50 -0.10 -5.75
CA VAL A 101 -26.95 -1.38 -6.22
C VAL A 101 -26.82 -2.41 -5.08
N LEU A 102 -26.37 -1.99 -3.89
CA LEU A 102 -26.25 -2.90 -2.75
C LEU A 102 -27.62 -3.37 -2.23
N ALA A 103 -28.61 -2.49 -2.24
CA ALA A 103 -29.98 -2.84 -1.84
C ALA A 103 -30.58 -3.93 -2.74
N GLU A 104 -30.30 -3.92 -4.05
CA GLU A 104 -30.70 -5.00 -4.97
C GLU A 104 -30.07 -6.36 -4.61
N GLN A 105 -28.93 -6.36 -3.91
CA GLN A 105 -28.23 -7.55 -3.44
C GLN A 105 -28.53 -7.88 -1.97
N GLY A 106 -29.46 -7.17 -1.33
CA GLY A 106 -29.81 -7.39 0.08
C GLY A 106 -28.76 -6.89 1.09
N ILE A 107 -27.78 -6.10 0.65
CA ILE A 107 -26.76 -5.50 1.52
C ILE A 107 -27.18 -4.08 1.88
N THR A 108 -27.16 -3.75 3.16
CA THR A 108 -27.55 -2.43 3.67
C THR A 108 -26.34 -1.55 4.00
N ILE A 109 -26.46 -0.24 3.85
CA ILE A 109 -25.46 0.71 4.37
C ILE A 109 -25.86 1.08 5.80
N ARG A 110 -24.98 0.81 6.77
CA ARG A 110 -25.26 1.02 8.20
C ARG A 110 -24.91 2.44 8.66
N ASP A 111 -23.74 2.92 8.26
CA ASP A 111 -23.23 4.25 8.60
C ASP A 111 -22.16 4.66 7.59
N GLY A 112 -21.91 5.96 7.51
CA GLY A 112 -20.98 6.58 6.59
C GLY A 112 -20.18 7.68 7.27
N LEU A 113 -18.89 7.74 7.01
CA LEU A 113 -18.02 8.82 7.46
C LEU A 113 -17.57 9.68 6.28
N PHE A 114 -17.58 10.99 6.48
CA PHE A 114 -16.94 11.96 5.63
C PHE A 114 -15.63 12.39 6.31
N VAL A 115 -14.49 12.10 5.68
CA VAL A 115 -13.16 12.31 6.23
C VAL A 115 -12.43 13.33 5.34
N GLY A 116 -12.24 14.53 5.89
CA GLY A 116 -11.40 15.57 5.30
C GLY A 116 -9.96 15.48 5.80
N GLU A 117 -9.18 16.52 5.52
CA GLU A 117 -7.75 16.59 5.91
C GLU A 117 -7.55 16.60 7.44
N GLU A 118 -8.31 17.44 8.16
CA GLU A 118 -8.10 17.63 9.61
C GLU A 118 -9.25 17.08 10.46
N THR A 119 -10.42 16.88 9.86
CA THR A 119 -11.64 16.51 10.60
C THR A 119 -12.45 15.46 9.85
N PHE A 120 -13.27 14.74 10.61
CA PHE A 120 -14.26 13.82 10.06
C PHE A 120 -15.62 14.02 10.73
N SER A 121 -16.68 13.62 10.04
CA SER A 121 -18.06 13.73 10.51
C SER A 121 -18.91 12.62 9.89
N PRO A 122 -20.13 12.35 10.42
CA PRO A 122 -21.08 11.50 9.72
C PRO A 122 -21.36 12.01 8.30
N TYR A 123 -21.39 11.11 7.33
CA TYR A 123 -21.61 11.43 5.92
C TYR A 123 -23.03 11.94 5.68
N ASP A 124 -24.03 11.24 6.23
CA ASP A 124 -25.46 11.59 6.14
C ASP A 124 -25.87 12.78 7.01
N GLY A 125 -24.92 13.34 7.78
CA GLY A 125 -25.15 14.51 8.59
C GLY A 125 -25.26 15.80 7.77
N GLU A 126 -26.21 16.67 8.12
CA GLU A 126 -26.37 17.96 7.44
C GLU A 126 -25.05 18.78 7.49
N PRO A 127 -24.60 19.38 6.35
CA PRO A 127 -23.40 20.20 6.32
C PRO A 127 -23.47 21.36 7.32
N GLY A 128 -22.52 21.44 8.25
CA GLY A 128 -22.41 22.52 9.23
C GLY A 128 -23.21 22.33 10.52
N THR A 129 -23.99 21.26 10.66
CA THR A 129 -24.72 20.94 11.90
C THR A 129 -24.13 19.72 12.62
N SER A 130 -23.47 18.84 11.88
CA SER A 130 -22.81 17.66 12.44
C SER A 130 -21.52 18.05 13.15
N LEU A 131 -21.30 17.51 14.35
CA LEU A 131 -20.07 17.73 15.11
C LEU A 131 -18.90 17.10 14.36
N ALA A 132 -18.08 17.94 13.73
CA ALA A 132 -16.82 17.51 13.14
C ALA A 132 -15.83 17.20 14.28
N LEU A 133 -15.28 15.99 14.27
CA LEU A 133 -14.26 15.54 15.21
C LEU A 133 -12.88 15.65 14.54
N PRO A 134 -11.83 15.99 15.29
CA PRO A 134 -10.49 16.05 14.73
C PRO A 134 -10.00 14.64 14.39
N VAL A 135 -9.31 14.49 13.25
CA VAL A 135 -8.67 13.23 12.84
C VAL A 135 -7.67 12.75 13.90
N SER A 136 -6.99 13.67 14.60
CA SER A 136 -6.09 13.34 15.72
C SER A 136 -6.76 12.59 16.88
N SER A 137 -8.09 12.62 16.99
CA SER A 137 -8.81 11.79 17.98
C SER A 137 -8.59 10.29 17.76
N THR A 138 -8.29 9.87 16.52
CA THR A 138 -7.98 8.48 16.18
C THR A 138 -6.71 7.97 16.87
N GLU A 139 -5.74 8.85 17.14
CA GLU A 139 -4.49 8.50 17.83
C GLU A 139 -4.71 8.07 19.28
N THR A 140 -5.79 8.56 19.90
CA THR A 140 -6.14 8.28 21.29
C THR A 140 -7.16 7.14 21.44
N SER A 141 -7.54 6.49 20.34
CA SER A 141 -8.52 5.40 20.39
C SER A 141 -7.93 4.12 21.01
N ALA A 142 -8.77 3.32 21.67
CA ALA A 142 -8.35 2.05 22.24
C ALA A 142 -7.92 1.05 21.16
N ILE A 143 -8.55 1.13 19.98
CA ILE A 143 -8.19 0.34 18.81
C ILE A 143 -6.77 0.69 18.33
N ASN A 144 -6.43 1.98 18.23
CA ASN A 144 -5.11 2.43 17.85
C ASN A 144 -4.03 1.90 18.81
N ALA A 145 -4.25 2.04 20.12
CA ALA A 145 -3.33 1.53 21.13
C ALA A 145 -3.08 0.02 21.02
N GLU A 146 -4.14 -0.77 20.77
CA GLU A 146 -4.01 -2.22 20.61
C GLU A 146 -3.23 -2.58 19.33
N PHE A 147 -3.52 -1.93 18.20
CA PHE A 147 -2.81 -2.21 16.96
C PHE A 147 -1.33 -1.84 17.04
N ILE A 148 -0.99 -0.71 17.67
CA ILE A 148 0.41 -0.34 17.96
C ILE A 148 1.07 -1.37 18.87
N TYR A 149 0.38 -1.82 19.93
CA TYR A 149 0.90 -2.89 20.80
C TYR A 149 1.19 -4.18 20.03
N ARG A 150 0.41 -4.47 18.98
CA ARG A 150 0.61 -5.60 18.06
C ARG A 150 1.65 -5.33 16.96
N GLY A 151 2.34 -4.20 16.99
CA GLY A 151 3.39 -3.82 16.04
C GLY A 151 2.88 -3.25 14.71
N SER A 152 1.60 -2.84 14.63
CA SER A 152 1.08 -2.16 13.46
C SER A 152 1.40 -0.66 13.52
N PHE A 153 1.75 -0.11 12.36
CA PHE A 153 2.04 1.31 12.15
C PHE A 153 1.23 1.80 10.95
N VAL A 154 0.80 3.06 10.99
CA VAL A 154 0.03 3.70 9.91
C VAL A 154 0.91 4.75 9.26
N GLU A 155 1.28 4.52 8.00
CA GLU A 155 2.01 5.49 7.20
C GLU A 155 1.10 6.68 6.79
N PRO A 156 1.63 7.89 6.61
CA PRO A 156 0.81 9.03 6.19
C PRO A 156 0.19 8.87 4.80
N THR A 157 0.82 8.10 3.92
CA THR A 157 0.37 7.87 2.53
C THR A 157 0.79 6.48 2.05
N ASP A 158 0.09 5.92 1.06
CA ASP A 158 0.56 4.75 0.29
C ASP A 158 1.63 5.09 -0.75
N ARG A 159 1.96 6.38 -0.92
CA ARG A 159 2.93 6.84 -1.91
C ARG A 159 4.34 6.49 -1.47
N ILE A 160 4.89 5.51 -2.16
CA ILE A 160 6.30 5.16 -2.04
C ILE A 160 7.07 6.17 -2.89
N THR A 161 7.68 7.16 -2.22
CA THR A 161 8.51 8.17 -2.90
C THR A 161 9.84 7.52 -3.28
N LEU A 162 9.94 7.12 -4.53
CA LEU A 162 11.19 6.63 -5.10
C LEU A 162 12.18 7.80 -5.26
N PRO A 163 13.45 7.66 -4.84
CA PRO A 163 14.47 8.67 -5.13
C PRO A 163 14.59 8.91 -6.63
N ALA A 164 14.77 10.15 -7.06
CA ALA A 164 14.95 10.45 -8.47
C ALA A 164 16.20 9.74 -9.02
N THR A 165 16.03 8.87 -10.01
CA THR A 165 17.15 8.31 -10.76
C THR A 165 17.60 9.35 -11.78
N GLY A 166 18.77 9.96 -11.57
CA GLY A 166 19.32 10.89 -12.57
C GLY A 166 19.66 10.14 -13.87
N PRO A 167 19.16 10.58 -15.04
CA PRO A 167 19.48 9.94 -16.32
C PRO A 167 20.95 10.16 -16.63
N THR A 168 21.70 9.08 -16.80
CA THR A 168 23.07 9.18 -17.29
C THR A 168 23.35 7.95 -18.13
N ALA A 169 23.61 8.15 -19.43
CA ALA A 169 24.01 7.08 -20.34
C ALA A 169 25.24 6.28 -19.83
N ALA A 170 26.03 6.85 -18.92
CA ALA A 170 27.12 6.15 -18.25
C ALA A 170 26.63 5.05 -17.28
N LYS A 171 25.51 5.26 -16.56
CA LYS A 171 24.92 4.25 -15.66
C LYS A 171 24.36 3.07 -16.46
N ALA A 172 23.66 3.38 -17.55
CA ALA A 172 23.17 2.43 -18.54
C ALA A 172 24.29 1.49 -19.02
N ALA A 173 25.34 2.08 -19.61
CA ALA A 173 26.46 1.34 -20.17
C ALA A 173 27.21 0.51 -19.13
N ALA A 174 27.30 0.99 -17.88
CA ALA A 174 27.92 0.23 -16.80
C ALA A 174 27.12 -1.04 -16.45
N VAL A 175 25.79 -0.93 -16.35
CA VAL A 175 24.91 -2.09 -16.12
C VAL A 175 24.97 -3.05 -17.30
N GLU A 176 24.89 -2.57 -18.53
CA GLU A 176 24.98 -3.39 -19.74
C GLU A 176 26.31 -4.16 -19.84
N SER A 177 27.42 -3.52 -19.50
CA SER A 177 28.74 -4.17 -19.45
C SER A 177 28.76 -5.35 -18.45
N HIS A 178 28.19 -5.17 -17.26
CA HIS A 178 28.05 -6.24 -16.28
C HIS A 178 27.10 -7.34 -16.78
N MET A 179 26.00 -6.99 -17.45
CA MET A 179 25.09 -7.98 -18.04
C MET A 179 25.77 -8.83 -19.10
N ASP A 180 26.61 -8.25 -19.95
CA ASP A 180 27.33 -8.99 -20.99
C ASP A 180 28.40 -9.91 -20.39
N SER A 181 29.08 -9.46 -19.33
CA SER A 181 29.96 -10.32 -18.53
C SER A 181 29.21 -11.51 -17.94
N ILE A 182 28.00 -11.30 -17.40
CA ILE A 182 27.15 -12.37 -16.85
C ILE A 182 26.72 -13.36 -17.94
N LYS A 183 26.27 -12.87 -19.10
CA LYS A 183 25.87 -13.73 -20.25
C LYS A 183 27.02 -14.57 -20.79
N SER A 184 28.25 -14.09 -20.68
CA SER A 184 29.44 -14.80 -21.16
C SER A 184 29.85 -15.99 -20.29
N GLN A 185 29.25 -16.14 -19.11
CA GLN A 185 29.59 -17.17 -18.13
C GLN A 185 28.54 -18.30 -18.13
N PRO A 186 28.93 -19.53 -17.72
CA PRO A 186 27.96 -20.59 -17.44
C PRO A 186 26.97 -20.15 -16.36
N ALA A 187 25.68 -20.48 -16.54
CA ALA A 187 24.59 -20.02 -15.67
C ALA A 187 24.83 -20.29 -14.16
N GLU A 188 25.38 -21.45 -13.82
CA GLU A 188 25.70 -21.80 -12.43
C GLU A 188 26.82 -20.93 -11.84
N THR A 189 27.81 -20.56 -12.65
CA THR A 189 28.90 -19.67 -12.24
C THR A 189 28.40 -18.24 -12.06
N ALA A 190 27.59 -17.75 -12.99
CA ALA A 190 26.93 -16.45 -12.88
C ALA A 190 26.05 -16.36 -11.61
N LEU A 191 25.24 -17.41 -11.35
CA LEU A 191 24.43 -17.47 -10.14
C LEU A 191 25.27 -17.44 -8.87
N ARG A 192 26.35 -18.23 -8.81
CA ARG A 192 27.26 -18.26 -7.65
C ARG A 192 27.88 -16.87 -7.40
N HIS A 193 28.41 -16.23 -8.44
CA HIS A 193 28.99 -14.89 -8.32
C HIS A 193 27.95 -13.85 -7.88
N GLY A 194 26.74 -13.90 -8.42
CA GLY A 194 25.64 -13.02 -7.98
C GLY A 194 25.30 -13.21 -6.50
N ARG A 195 25.23 -14.46 -6.03
CA ARG A 195 24.99 -14.75 -4.60
C ARG A 195 26.14 -14.31 -3.71
N GLU A 196 27.38 -14.47 -4.15
CA GLU A 196 28.56 -14.00 -3.41
C GLU A 196 28.57 -12.48 -3.27
N LEU A 197 28.32 -11.75 -4.37
CA LEU A 197 28.17 -10.29 -4.35
C LEU A 197 27.09 -9.86 -3.35
N TRP A 198 25.91 -10.47 -3.43
CA TRP A 198 24.79 -10.15 -2.56
C TRP A 198 25.04 -10.50 -1.09
N GLY A 199 25.63 -11.67 -0.83
CA GLY A 199 26.03 -12.10 0.51
C GLY A 199 27.04 -11.15 1.16
N ASN A 200 28.02 -10.67 0.38
CA ASN A 200 29.00 -9.69 0.85
C ASN A 200 28.34 -8.34 1.19
N MET A 201 27.40 -7.86 0.35
CA MET A 201 26.65 -6.63 0.65
C MET A 201 25.80 -6.77 1.91
N LEU A 202 25.07 -7.88 2.05
CA LEU A 202 24.24 -8.14 3.23
C LEU A 202 25.05 -8.36 4.52
N GLY A 203 26.31 -8.77 4.41
CA GLY A 203 27.24 -8.91 5.53
C GLY A 203 28.03 -7.63 5.85
N SER A 204 27.96 -6.61 5.00
CA SER A 204 28.63 -5.33 5.19
C SER A 204 27.82 -4.38 6.07
N THR A 205 28.51 -3.51 6.81
CA THR A 205 27.89 -2.36 7.52
C THR A 205 27.92 -1.08 6.70
N ASP A 206 28.66 -1.07 5.59
CA ASP A 206 28.80 0.08 4.71
C ASP A 206 28.06 -0.14 3.39
N PHE A 207 27.57 0.96 2.82
CA PHE A 207 26.93 0.95 1.51
C PHE A 207 27.91 0.55 0.39
N PRO A 208 27.45 -0.23 -0.61
CA PRO A 208 28.28 -0.66 -1.72
C PRO A 208 28.68 0.52 -2.61
N SER A 209 29.81 0.34 -3.31
CA SER A 209 30.27 1.24 -4.37
C SER A 209 29.29 1.28 -5.55
N ASP A 210 29.41 2.30 -6.39
CA ASP A 210 28.60 2.45 -7.60
C ASP A 210 28.74 1.25 -8.54
N ASP A 211 29.97 0.73 -8.71
CA ASP A 211 30.22 -0.45 -9.55
C ASP A 211 29.52 -1.70 -9.00
N ASN A 212 29.61 -1.93 -7.68
CA ASN A 212 28.90 -3.01 -7.02
C ASN A 212 27.38 -2.86 -7.15
N CYS A 213 26.86 -1.63 -7.10
CA CYS A 213 25.43 -1.35 -7.36
C CYS A 213 25.05 -1.70 -8.80
N HIS A 214 25.84 -1.30 -9.80
CA HIS A 214 25.59 -1.63 -11.20
C HIS A 214 25.65 -3.15 -11.44
N ALA A 215 26.60 -3.84 -10.81
CA ALA A 215 26.70 -5.30 -10.86
C ALA A 215 25.47 -5.98 -10.21
N LEU A 216 24.99 -5.48 -9.06
CA LEU A 216 23.76 -5.99 -8.45
C LEU A 216 22.56 -5.81 -9.37
N VAL A 217 22.38 -4.60 -9.93
CA VAL A 217 21.29 -4.29 -10.86
C VAL A 217 21.34 -5.18 -12.10
N ALA A 218 22.53 -5.43 -12.64
CA ALA A 218 22.75 -6.35 -13.76
C ALA A 218 22.34 -7.79 -13.42
N ASN A 219 22.70 -8.29 -12.23
CA ASN A 219 22.28 -9.61 -11.75
C ASN A 219 20.75 -9.72 -11.64
N LEU A 220 20.07 -8.66 -11.17
CA LEU A 220 18.61 -8.63 -11.05
C LEU A 220 17.89 -8.68 -12.41
N GLN A 221 18.56 -8.36 -13.52
CA GLN A 221 17.98 -8.49 -14.86
C GLN A 221 17.74 -9.94 -15.28
N PHE A 222 18.39 -10.91 -14.61
CA PHE A 222 18.25 -12.34 -14.92
C PHE A 222 17.31 -13.01 -13.90
N PRO A 223 16.11 -13.49 -14.31
CA PRO A 223 15.11 -13.99 -13.38
C PRO A 223 15.62 -15.08 -12.42
N ALA A 224 16.37 -16.06 -12.93
CA ALA A 224 16.90 -17.14 -12.10
C ALA A 224 17.88 -16.66 -11.02
N ILE A 225 18.67 -15.62 -11.31
CA ILE A 225 19.58 -15.01 -10.32
C ILE A 225 18.76 -14.15 -9.36
N ARG A 226 17.94 -13.24 -9.88
CA ARG A 226 17.06 -12.35 -9.11
C ARG A 226 16.26 -13.10 -8.06
N ASP A 227 15.51 -14.12 -8.49
CA ASP A 227 14.60 -14.85 -7.61
C ASP A 227 15.38 -15.56 -6.49
N ARG A 228 16.61 -16.01 -6.79
CA ARG A 228 17.51 -16.57 -5.77
C ARG A 228 18.05 -15.52 -4.81
N LEU A 229 18.42 -14.33 -5.28
CA LEU A 229 18.88 -13.23 -4.40
C LEU A 229 17.78 -12.77 -3.44
N ILE A 230 16.53 -12.69 -3.94
CA ILE A 230 15.35 -12.37 -3.11
C ILE A 230 15.14 -13.44 -2.03
N ALA A 231 15.25 -14.73 -2.41
CA ALA A 231 15.12 -15.83 -1.46
C ALA A 231 16.20 -15.84 -0.36
N ASP A 232 17.37 -15.22 -0.60
CA ASP A 232 18.47 -15.15 0.37
C ASP A 232 18.32 -14.01 1.40
N ILE A 233 17.34 -13.11 1.24
CA ILE A 233 17.12 -11.94 2.12
C ILE A 233 16.83 -12.35 3.57
N PRO A 234 15.91 -13.28 3.88
CA PRO A 234 15.53 -13.58 5.26
C PRO A 234 16.63 -14.28 6.10
N GLY A 235 17.70 -14.76 5.44
CA GLY A 235 18.71 -15.64 6.04
C GLY A 235 18.34 -17.13 5.93
N MET A 236 19.32 -18.04 5.98
CA MET A 236 19.10 -19.49 5.81
C MET A 236 18.76 -20.25 7.10
N ASP A 237 18.70 -19.59 8.27
CA ASP A 237 18.39 -20.26 9.54
C ASP A 237 16.88 -20.22 9.83
N GLU A 238 16.28 -21.40 9.73
CA GLU A 238 14.87 -21.71 9.97
C GLU A 238 14.45 -21.40 11.41
N GLN A 239 13.60 -20.38 11.59
CA GLN A 239 12.40 -20.35 12.47
C GLN A 239 11.83 -18.94 12.65
N SER A 240 12.63 -17.88 12.43
CA SER A 240 12.18 -16.48 12.47
C SER A 240 13.01 -15.59 11.53
N PRO A 241 12.38 -14.66 10.77
CA PRO A 241 13.11 -13.75 9.90
C PRO A 241 14.06 -12.84 10.69
N GLN A 242 15.26 -12.61 10.15
CA GLN A 242 16.18 -11.61 10.69
C GLN A 242 15.75 -10.21 10.22
N TRP A 243 14.88 -9.54 10.99
CA TRP A 243 14.30 -8.25 10.61
C TRP A 243 15.34 -7.18 10.25
N SER A 244 16.42 -7.05 11.02
CA SER A 244 17.51 -6.11 10.72
C SER A 244 18.19 -6.38 9.38
N ARG A 245 18.27 -7.65 8.96
CA ARG A 245 18.82 -8.05 7.67
C ARG A 245 17.86 -7.70 6.53
N ILE A 246 16.55 -7.85 6.75
CA ILE A 246 15.50 -7.47 5.79
C ILE A 246 15.51 -5.95 5.57
N GLU A 247 15.55 -5.18 6.66
CA GLU A 247 15.66 -3.72 6.60
C GLU A 247 16.93 -3.28 5.88
N TRP A 248 18.07 -3.93 6.18
CA TRP A 248 19.33 -3.64 5.49
C TRP A 248 19.27 -3.98 4.00
N ALA A 249 18.67 -5.12 3.64
CA ALA A 249 18.46 -5.49 2.24
C ALA A 249 17.63 -4.43 1.49
N GLN A 250 16.57 -3.91 2.11
CA GLN A 250 15.76 -2.85 1.54
C GLN A 250 16.58 -1.56 1.33
N GLN A 251 17.40 -1.16 2.31
CA GLN A 251 18.28 0.01 2.18
C GLN A 251 19.30 -0.16 1.06
N LEU A 252 19.89 -1.36 0.91
CA LEU A 252 20.81 -1.67 -0.20
C LEU A 252 20.14 -1.58 -1.56
N LEU A 253 18.91 -2.11 -1.70
CA LEU A 253 18.15 -2.05 -2.94
C LEU A 253 17.75 -0.61 -3.29
N LEU A 254 17.35 0.21 -2.32
CA LEU A 254 17.09 1.64 -2.52
C LEU A 254 18.36 2.39 -2.94
N HIS A 255 19.49 2.10 -2.28
CA HIS A 255 20.78 2.71 -2.60
C HIS A 255 21.24 2.36 -4.02
N ALA A 256 21.11 1.10 -4.44
CA ALA A 256 21.40 0.67 -5.80
C ALA A 256 20.41 1.26 -6.82
N TYR A 257 19.13 1.39 -6.46
CA TYR A 257 18.11 2.03 -7.31
C TYR A 257 18.49 3.47 -7.67
N THR A 258 18.97 4.28 -6.71
CA THR A 258 19.38 5.68 -6.99
C THR A 258 20.52 5.80 -8.03
N ARG A 259 21.28 4.72 -8.23
CA ARG A 259 22.40 4.60 -9.17
C ARG A 259 22.01 3.92 -10.48
N THR A 260 20.77 3.45 -10.59
CA THR A 260 20.24 2.77 -11.78
C THR A 260 19.73 3.79 -12.80
N SER A 261 19.80 3.45 -14.09
CA SER A 261 19.10 4.18 -15.15
C SER A 261 17.64 3.70 -15.26
N PRO A 262 16.70 4.54 -15.74
CA PRO A 262 15.28 4.15 -15.83
C PRO A 262 15.02 2.84 -16.61
N GLU A 263 15.82 2.57 -17.64
CA GLU A 263 15.68 1.36 -18.48
C GLU A 263 15.97 0.03 -17.76
N HIS A 264 16.73 0.07 -16.65
CA HIS A 264 17.11 -1.10 -15.87
C HIS A 264 16.43 -1.13 -14.48
N ALA A 265 15.51 -0.20 -14.21
CA ALA A 265 14.89 -0.02 -12.91
C ALA A 265 13.84 -1.10 -12.57
N ALA A 266 13.16 -1.67 -13.55
CA ALA A 266 12.03 -2.57 -13.29
C ALA A 266 12.39 -3.80 -12.42
N PRO A 267 13.52 -4.52 -12.65
CA PRO A 267 13.84 -5.69 -11.82
C PRO A 267 14.25 -5.35 -10.39
N ILE A 268 14.86 -4.19 -10.15
CA ILE A 268 15.20 -3.76 -8.79
C ILE A 268 13.98 -3.28 -8.01
N LEU A 269 13.01 -2.63 -8.67
CA LEU A 269 11.70 -2.33 -8.09
C LEU A 269 10.95 -3.61 -7.70
N THR A 270 10.99 -4.62 -8.58
CA THR A 270 10.41 -5.95 -8.31
C THR A 270 11.03 -6.58 -7.06
N ALA A 271 12.36 -6.49 -6.90
CA ALA A 271 13.05 -7.02 -5.73
C ALA A 271 12.70 -6.30 -4.42
N MET A 272 12.30 -5.02 -4.49
CA MET A 272 11.77 -4.26 -3.34
C MET A 272 10.30 -4.54 -3.05
N GLY A 273 9.62 -5.38 -3.83
CA GLY A 273 8.18 -5.61 -3.71
C GLY A 273 7.33 -4.44 -4.21
N LEU A 274 7.91 -3.55 -5.01
CA LEU A 274 7.23 -2.38 -5.58
C LEU A 274 6.76 -2.68 -7.00
N PRO A 275 5.50 -2.36 -7.36
CA PRO A 275 5.09 -2.43 -8.75
C PRO A 275 5.94 -1.43 -9.58
N PRO A 276 6.41 -1.81 -10.78
CA PRO A 276 7.06 -0.85 -11.67
C PRO A 276 6.07 0.27 -11.99
N VAL A 277 6.49 1.52 -11.77
CA VAL A 277 5.73 2.69 -12.18
C VAL A 277 5.76 2.71 -13.72
N LEU A 278 4.64 2.32 -14.34
CA LEU A 278 4.41 2.42 -15.78
C LEU A 278 3.89 3.81 -16.15
#